data_AF-A0A6B3HFB7-F1
#
_entry.id   AF-A0A6B3HFB7-F1
#
_cell.length_a   1.000
_cell.length_b   1.000
_cell.length_c   1.000
_cell.angle_alpha   90.00
_cell.angle_beta   90.00
_cell.angle_gamma   90.00
#
_symmetry.space_group_name_H-M   'P 1'
#
loop_
_entity.id
_entity.type
_entity.pdbx_description
1 polymer ?
#
loop_
_entity_poly.entity_id
_entity_poly.type
_entity_poly.pdbx_seq_one_letter_code
_entity_poly.pdbx_strand_id
1 'polypeptide(L)'
;ASFQNMMFGDVLVACWNFLAARPSETVLMRVKQEYSSESDAAFRAIFDDYLDARGWRPLFRLDSTLPTLGGARGKVVLLADNGGLPGVRYGDPAVFDIQD
;
A
#
# COMPACT_ATOMS: atom_id res chain seq x y z
N ALA A 1 -17.02 10.66 -5.43
CA ALA A 1 -16.71 9.74 -4.32
C ALA A 1 -17.60 10.02 -3.12
N SER A 2 -18.03 8.98 -2.40
CA SER A 2 -18.62 9.12 -1.06
C SER A 2 -17.50 9.06 -0.01
N PHE A 3 -17.56 9.93 0.99
CA PHE A 3 -16.67 9.85 2.15
C PHE A 3 -17.09 8.65 3.00
N GLN A 4 -16.38 7.52 2.84
CA GLN A 4 -16.42 6.42 3.79
C GLN A 4 -15.68 6.91 5.04
N ASN A 5 -16.34 6.89 6.20
CA ASN A 5 -15.85 7.45 7.47
C ASN A 5 -14.68 6.63 8.07
N MET A 6 -13.69 6.31 7.25
CA MET A 6 -12.55 5.42 7.52
C MET A 6 -11.30 6.11 7.00
N MET A 7 -10.36 6.37 7.91
CA MET A 7 -9.09 7.01 7.60
C MET A 7 -8.07 5.95 7.18
N PHE A 8 -6.98 6.36 6.51
CA PHE A 8 -5.92 5.43 6.10
C PHE A 8 -5.37 4.63 7.29
N GLY A 9 -5.24 5.26 8.47
CA GLY A 9 -4.82 4.58 9.70
C GLY A 9 -5.74 3.44 10.14
N ASP A 10 -7.06 3.58 9.99
CA ASP A 10 -8.02 2.52 10.34
C ASP A 10 -7.84 1.29 9.44
N VAL A 11 -7.55 1.53 8.16
CA VAL A 11 -7.22 0.46 7.19
C VAL A 11 -5.93 -0.27 7.59
N LEU A 12 -4.91 0.46 8.05
CA LEU A 12 -3.65 -0.15 8.51
C LEU A 12 -3.87 -1.04 9.73
N VAL A 13 -4.65 -0.57 10.70
CA VAL A 13 -5.02 -1.36 11.90
C VAL A 13 -5.78 -2.62 11.49
N ALA A 14 -6.74 -2.51 10.58
CA ALA A 14 -7.49 -3.66 10.09
C ALA A 14 -6.58 -4.69 9.39
N CYS A 15 -5.67 -4.24 8.53
CA CYS A 15 -4.71 -5.12 7.85
C CYS A 15 -3.77 -5.81 8.85
N TRP A 16 -3.25 -5.06 9.81
CA TRP A 16 -2.39 -5.59 10.86
C TRP A 16 -3.07 -6.71 11.63
N ASN A 17 -4.29 -6.46 12.13
CA ASN A 17 -5.05 -7.44 12.90
C ASN A 17 -5.39 -8.68 12.06
N PHE A 18 -5.77 -8.49 10.80
CA PHE A 18 -6.06 -9.59 9.88
C PHE A 18 -4.83 -10.48 9.65
N LEU A 19 -3.68 -9.89 9.34
CA LEU A 19 -2.45 -10.62 9.05
C LEU A 19 -1.84 -11.27 10.30
N ALA A 20 -2.01 -10.65 11.48
CA ALA A 20 -1.65 -11.27 12.74
C ALA A 20 -2.51 -12.51 13.05
N ALA A 21 -3.82 -12.45 12.75
CA ALA A 21 -4.74 -13.58 12.94
C ALA A 21 -4.57 -14.68 11.86
N ARG A 22 -4.07 -14.33 10.67
CA ARG A 22 -3.91 -15.24 9.53
C ARG A 22 -2.52 -15.06 8.87
N PRO A 23 -1.45 -15.57 9.51
CA PRO A 23 -0.08 -15.33 9.04
C PRO A 23 0.25 -15.98 7.69
N SER A 24 -0.59 -16.89 7.19
CA SER A 24 -0.46 -17.46 5.84
C SER A 24 -0.97 -16.56 4.72
N GLU A 25 -1.71 -15.50 5.06
CA GLU A 25 -2.34 -14.59 4.11
C GLU A 25 -1.46 -13.39 3.78
N THR A 26 -1.82 -12.67 2.73
CA THR A 26 -1.24 -11.38 2.34
C THR A 26 -2.34 -10.44 1.87
N VAL A 27 -2.09 -9.14 1.91
CA VAL A 27 -3.01 -8.12 1.36
C VAL A 27 -2.30 -7.37 0.25
N LEU A 28 -2.92 -7.29 -0.92
CA LEU A 28 -2.52 -6.36 -1.97
C LEU A 28 -3.25 -5.04 -1.74
N MET A 29 -2.52 -3.94 -1.63
CA MET A 29 -3.11 -2.62 -1.36
C MET A 29 -2.68 -1.62 -2.43
N ARG A 30 -3.62 -1.25 -3.32
CA ARG A 30 -3.45 -0.13 -4.24
C ARG A 30 -3.63 1.18 -3.47
N VAL A 31 -2.61 2.03 -3.50
CA VAL A 31 -2.67 3.38 -2.93
C VAL A 31 -2.57 4.38 -4.08
N LYS A 32 -3.63 5.20 -4.20
CA LYS A 32 -3.80 6.20 -5.24
C LYS A 32 -4.16 7.54 -4.61
N GLN A 33 -3.65 8.61 -5.20
CA GLN A 33 -4.07 9.97 -4.89
C GLN A 33 -5.36 10.30 -5.65
N GLU A 34 -6.50 10.40 -4.95
CA GLU A 34 -7.81 10.52 -5.62
C GLU A 34 -8.25 11.98 -5.90
N TYR A 35 -7.98 12.94 -5.01
CA TYR A 35 -8.50 14.32 -5.15
C TYR A 35 -7.57 15.46 -4.67
N SER A 36 -6.33 15.19 -4.29
CA SER A 36 -5.45 16.28 -3.88
C SER A 36 -4.75 16.94 -5.07
N SER A 37 -4.69 18.27 -5.06
CA SER A 37 -3.79 19.09 -5.89
C SER A 37 -2.34 19.07 -5.40
N GLU A 38 -2.08 18.34 -4.32
CA GLU A 38 -0.76 18.16 -3.73
C GLU A 38 0.18 17.44 -4.69
N SER A 39 1.46 17.78 -4.64
CA SER A 39 2.47 17.11 -5.45
C SER A 39 2.70 15.66 -5.01
N ASP A 40 3.18 14.82 -5.92
CA ASP A 40 3.66 13.46 -5.61
C ASP A 40 4.66 13.45 -4.43
N ALA A 41 5.49 14.49 -4.33
CA ALA A 41 6.47 14.64 -3.25
C ALA A 41 5.79 14.88 -1.89
N ALA A 42 4.74 15.69 -1.84
CA ALA A 42 3.97 15.94 -0.62
C ALA A 42 3.20 14.68 -0.19
N PHE A 43 2.57 14.00 -1.14
CA PHE A 43 1.92 12.71 -0.90
C PHE A 43 2.92 11.67 -0.38
N ARG A 44 4.11 11.61 -0.97
CA ARG A 44 5.19 10.73 -0.54
C ARG A 44 5.64 11.04 0.88
N ALA A 45 5.81 12.32 1.23
CA ALA A 45 6.19 12.72 2.58
C ALA A 45 5.15 12.30 3.64
N ILE A 46 3.86 12.45 3.33
CA ILE A 46 2.78 11.95 4.20
C ILE A 46 2.86 10.43 4.34
N PHE A 47 3.12 9.70 3.26
CA PHE A 47 3.27 8.26 3.33
C PHE A 47 4.49 7.83 4.17
N ASP A 48 5.62 8.53 4.05
CA ASP A 48 6.80 8.32 4.89
C ASP A 48 6.53 8.55 6.37
N ASP A 49 5.73 9.57 6.73
CA ASP A 49 5.29 9.78 8.12
C ASP A 49 4.56 8.55 8.67
N TYR A 50 3.66 7.95 7.89
CA TYR A 50 3.01 6.71 8.28
C TYR A 50 4.00 5.54 8.48
N LEU A 51 4.95 5.38 7.56
CA LEU A 51 5.91 4.28 7.65
C LEU A 51 6.81 4.43 8.87
N ASP A 52 7.41 5.61 9.05
CA ASP A 52 8.54 5.79 9.95
C ASP A 52 8.15 6.45 11.27
N ALA A 53 7.50 7.60 11.23
CA ALA A 53 7.12 8.31 12.45
C ALA A 53 6.01 7.59 13.21
N ARG A 54 5.07 6.97 12.49
CA ARG A 54 3.97 6.18 13.08
C ARG A 54 4.28 4.69 13.16
N GLY A 55 5.43 4.25 12.64
CA GLY A 55 5.94 2.90 12.81
C GLY A 55 5.27 1.81 11.99
N TRP A 56 4.56 2.13 10.91
CA TRP A 56 3.89 1.13 10.06
C TRP A 56 4.81 0.41 9.08
N ARG A 57 6.08 0.82 8.93
CA ARG A 57 7.04 0.19 8.00
C ARG A 57 7.08 -1.34 8.08
N PRO A 58 7.06 -1.99 9.26
CA PRO A 58 7.07 -3.44 9.37
C PRO A 58 5.86 -4.14 8.75
N LEU A 59 4.72 -3.46 8.58
CA LEU A 59 3.53 -4.05 7.95
C LEU A 59 3.72 -4.26 6.44
N PHE A 60 4.57 -3.44 5.81
CA PHE A 60 4.64 -3.35 4.36
C PHE A 60 5.79 -4.15 3.74
N ARG A 61 5.53 -4.62 2.52
CA ARG A 61 6.53 -5.01 1.52
C ARG A 61 6.57 -3.90 0.48
N LEU A 62 7.71 -3.21 0.38
CA LEU A 62 7.87 -1.97 -0.40
C LEU A 62 8.80 -2.11 -1.62
N ASP A 63 9.27 -3.32 -1.90
CA ASP A 63 10.11 -3.59 -3.07
C ASP A 63 9.30 -3.39 -4.36
N SER A 64 9.97 -2.95 -5.42
CA SER A 64 9.34 -2.66 -6.72
C SER A 64 8.95 -3.91 -7.52
N THR A 65 9.40 -5.08 -7.10
CA THR A 65 9.13 -6.37 -7.75
C THR A 65 7.99 -7.09 -7.07
N LEU A 66 7.13 -7.78 -7.84
CA LEU A 66 6.14 -8.68 -7.27
C LEU A 66 6.84 -9.82 -6.50
N PRO A 67 6.48 -10.05 -5.22
CA PRO A 67 7.00 -11.17 -4.47
C PRO A 67 6.34 -12.49 -4.89
N THR A 68 6.99 -13.61 -4.57
CA THR A 68 6.28 -14.89 -4.49
C THR A 68 5.26 -14.86 -3.35
N LEU A 69 4.26 -15.75 -3.39
CA LEU A 69 3.29 -15.84 -2.31
C LEU A 69 3.97 -16.01 -0.93
N GLY A 70 4.99 -16.87 -0.84
CA GLY A 70 5.75 -17.07 0.40
C GLY A 70 6.45 -15.80 0.90
N GLY A 71 6.98 -14.97 0.00
CA GLY A 71 7.60 -13.69 0.34
C GLY A 71 6.60 -12.58 0.70
N ALA A 72 5.31 -12.78 0.43
CA ALA A 72 4.24 -11.81 0.71
C ALA A 72 3.49 -12.08 2.02
N ARG A 73 3.57 -13.31 2.55
CA ARG A 73 2.83 -13.74 3.74
C ARG A 73 3.09 -12.83 4.95
N GLY A 74 2.01 -12.47 5.65
CA GLY A 74 2.04 -11.59 6.81
C GLY A 74 2.37 -10.13 6.50
N LYS A 75 2.37 -9.73 5.21
CA LYS A 75 2.65 -8.36 4.78
C LYS A 75 1.55 -7.80 3.89
N VAL A 76 1.47 -6.46 3.88
CA VAL A 76 0.79 -5.70 2.83
C VAL A 76 1.77 -5.45 1.69
N VAL A 77 1.48 -5.97 0.50
CA VAL A 77 2.21 -5.62 -0.73
C VAL A 77 1.61 -4.35 -1.29
N LEU A 78 2.41 -3.29 -1.31
CA LEU A 78 1.98 -1.98 -1.77
C LEU A 78 2.00 -1.93 -3.30
N LEU A 79 0.87 -1.57 -3.89
CA LEU A 79 0.72 -1.29 -5.32
C LEU A 79 0.64 0.24 -5.48
N ALA A 80 1.76 0.83 -5.90
CA ALA A 80 1.91 2.26 -6.10
C ALA A 80 1.17 2.69 -7.38
N ASP A 81 0.21 3.60 -7.22
CA ASP A 81 -0.56 4.17 -8.31
C ASP A 81 -0.41 5.71 -8.37
N ASN A 82 0.82 6.16 -8.12
CA ASN A 82 1.35 7.50 -8.40
C ASN A 82 2.89 7.43 -8.45
N GLY A 83 3.55 8.49 -8.93
CA GLY A 83 5.00 8.49 -9.14
C GLY A 83 5.83 8.53 -7.85
N GLY A 84 5.23 8.98 -6.75
CA GLY A 84 5.92 9.23 -5.49
C GLY A 84 6.10 8.00 -4.60
N LEU A 85 5.21 7.01 -4.67
CA LEU A 85 5.20 5.89 -3.72
C LEU A 85 6.21 4.77 -4.05
N PRO A 86 6.79 4.11 -3.02
CA PRO A 86 7.53 2.86 -3.19
C PRO A 86 6.57 1.68 -3.46
N GLY A 87 7.10 0.50 -3.73
CA GLY A 87 6.31 -0.70 -4.03
C GLY A 87 6.15 -0.99 -5.51
N VAL A 88 5.31 -1.96 -5.83
CA VAL A 88 5.08 -2.43 -7.19
C VAL A 88 4.24 -1.41 -7.93
N ARG A 89 4.67 -1.01 -9.13
CA ARG A 89 3.95 -0.05 -9.97
C ARG A 89 2.66 -0.69 -10.49
N TYR A 90 1.50 -0.18 -10.07
CA TYR A 90 0.21 -0.74 -10.45
C TYR A 90 -0.04 -0.65 -11.97
N GLY A 91 0.31 0.49 -12.57
CA GLY A 91 0.17 0.70 -14.02
C GLY A 91 1.30 0.12 -14.89
N ASP A 92 2.14 -0.78 -14.36
CA ASP A 92 3.21 -1.42 -15.14
C ASP A 92 2.65 -2.59 -15.97
N PRO A 93 2.57 -2.47 -17.31
CA PRO A 93 1.99 -3.51 -18.17
C PRO A 93 2.87 -4.76 -18.28
N ALA A 94 4.14 -4.70 -17.87
CA ALA A 94 4.99 -5.89 -17.78
C ALA A 94 4.65 -6.75 -16.56
N VAL A 95 3.91 -6.18 -15.60
CA VAL A 95 3.60 -6.80 -14.31
C VAL A 95 2.11 -7.10 -14.16
N PHE A 96 1.25 -6.19 -14.62
CA PHE A 96 -0.21 -6.33 -14.54
C PHE A 96 -0.86 -6.21 -15.90
N ASP A 97 -1.78 -7.14 -16.19
CA ASP A 97 -2.77 -7.00 -17.25
C ASP A 97 -4.07 -6.55 -16.58
N ILE A 98 -4.34 -5.24 -16.61
CA ILE A 98 -5.51 -4.63 -15.98
C ILE A 98 -6.59 -4.51 -17.04
N GLN A 99 -7.74 -5.12 -16.79
CA GLN A 99 -8.93 -4.96 -17.64
C GLN A 99 -9.96 -4.09 -16.92
N ASP A 100 -10.56 -3.17 -17.69
CA ASP A 100 -11.55 -2.18 -17.26
C ASP A 100 -12.93 -2.79 -16.98
#